data_AF-A0A934DJ31-F1
#
_entry.id   AF-A0A934DJ31-F1
#
_cell.length_a   1.000
_cell.length_b   1.000
_cell.length_c   1.000
_cell.angle_alpha   90.00
_cell.angle_beta   90.00
_cell.angle_gamma   90.00
#
_symmetry.space_group_name_H-M   'P 1'
#
loop_
_entity.id
_entity.type
_entity.pdbx_description
1 polymer ?
#
loop_
_entity_poly.entity_id
_entity_poly.type
_entity_poly.pdbx_seq_one_letter_code
_entity_poly.pdbx_strand_id
1 'polypeptide(L)'
;MDEKKPDAQPAAPVNPGPVNPGPVNPGVVEQLEQIKKAVPDTSQRLFDFLVANLKPIAIGCGVIVLAVAVYSGVDHWRQRQAAKASDALGVILIEQTDAEARAKALETFLKDAPGALKPTVQLELAAAATLAKQYDKAAEAWTALEGSSSADMKAVAAIGHAKALLLSGKAKEAQTLLEGYKAKAPEAYAAAVTRQIAVAAEAAGDAPAASAAYAELAGKAEGQLKPFYEFKANQLKTKS
;
A
#
# COMPACT_ATOMS: atom_id res chain seq x y z
N MET A 1 32.37 51.92 14.63
CA MET A 1 32.54 50.46 14.69
C MET A 1 32.85 50.00 13.29
N ASP A 2 34.15 50.05 13.01
CA ASP A 2 34.82 49.55 11.83
C ASP A 2 34.70 48.02 11.75
N GLU A 3 34.37 47.49 10.58
CA GLU A 3 34.82 46.16 10.20
C GLU A 3 35.29 46.18 8.74
N LYS A 4 36.61 46.09 8.60
CA LYS A 4 37.37 46.16 7.36
C LYS A 4 37.54 44.73 6.83
N LYS A 5 36.93 44.40 5.69
CA LYS A 5 37.17 43.15 4.96
C LYS A 5 38.35 43.35 4.00
N PRO A 6 39.37 42.46 3.95
CA PRO A 6 40.54 42.67 3.11
C PRO A 6 40.29 42.24 1.66
N ASP A 7 40.77 43.08 0.73
CA ASP A 7 40.76 42.87 -0.72
C ASP A 7 41.67 41.71 -1.14
N ALA A 8 41.16 40.82 -1.99
CA ALA A 8 41.93 39.74 -2.59
C ALA A 8 42.71 40.24 -3.83
N GLN A 9 44.03 40.08 -3.80
CA GLN A 9 44.97 40.42 -4.85
C GLN A 9 44.86 39.44 -6.05
N PRO A 10 44.84 39.90 -7.32
CA PRO A 10 44.84 39.02 -8.48
C PRO A 10 46.24 38.40 -8.73
N ALA A 11 46.30 37.08 -8.89
CA ALA A 11 47.51 36.34 -9.21
C ALA A 11 47.93 36.53 -10.69
N ALA A 12 49.22 36.74 -10.92
CA ALA A 12 49.83 36.93 -12.24
C ALA A 12 49.89 35.62 -13.08
N PRO A 13 49.89 35.71 -14.42
CA PRO A 13 49.89 34.53 -15.30
C PRO A 13 51.26 33.85 -15.34
N VAL A 14 51.28 32.54 -15.09
CA VAL A 14 52.47 31.69 -15.21
C VAL A 14 52.61 31.23 -16.65
N ASN A 15 53.70 31.62 -17.32
CA ASN A 15 54.00 31.24 -18.70
C ASN A 15 54.96 30.03 -18.69
N PRO A 16 54.56 28.84 -19.16
CA PRO A 16 55.48 27.71 -19.25
C PRO A 16 56.31 27.84 -20.53
N GLY A 17 57.63 28.03 -20.35
CA GLY A 17 58.60 27.98 -21.45
C GLY A 17 58.63 26.62 -22.18
N PRO A 18 59.31 26.53 -23.32
CA PRO A 18 59.22 25.37 -24.21
C PRO A 18 59.88 24.13 -23.58
N VAL A 19 59.07 23.09 -23.35
CA VAL A 19 59.54 21.77 -22.93
C VAL A 19 60.18 21.06 -24.12
N ASN A 20 61.50 20.88 -24.06
CA ASN A 20 62.26 20.12 -25.03
C ASN A 20 62.19 18.62 -24.66
N PRO A 21 61.68 17.72 -25.51
CA PRO A 21 61.62 16.31 -25.17
C PRO A 21 63.01 15.69 -25.29
N GLY A 22 63.61 15.33 -24.15
CA GLY A 22 64.83 14.51 -24.13
C GLY A 22 64.60 13.11 -24.71
N PRO A 23 65.67 12.39 -25.10
CA PRO A 23 65.56 11.10 -25.77
C PRO A 23 64.94 10.04 -24.84
N VAL A 24 63.99 9.28 -25.39
CA VAL A 24 63.25 8.23 -24.67
C VAL A 24 64.20 7.10 -24.25
N ASN A 25 64.14 6.67 -22.99
CA ASN A 25 65.03 5.65 -22.42
C ASN A 25 64.73 4.25 -23.03
N PRO A 26 65.71 3.55 -23.65
CA PRO A 26 65.49 2.29 -24.37
C PRO A 26 64.80 1.20 -23.54
N GLY A 27 65.08 1.14 -22.23
CA GLY A 27 64.51 0.13 -21.34
C GLY A 27 62.99 0.24 -21.14
N VAL A 28 62.41 1.43 -21.33
CA VAL A 28 60.95 1.63 -21.24
C VAL A 28 60.25 1.08 -22.49
N VAL A 29 60.90 1.18 -23.66
CA VAL A 29 60.37 0.62 -24.92
C VAL A 29 60.38 -0.90 -24.87
N GLU A 30 61.40 -1.49 -24.26
CA GLU A 30 61.57 -2.94 -24.11
C GLU A 30 60.61 -3.54 -23.07
N GLN A 31 60.30 -2.82 -21.99
CA GLN A 31 59.27 -3.20 -21.02
C GLN A 31 57.86 -3.12 -21.62
N LEU A 32 57.59 -2.11 -22.47
CA LEU A 32 56.34 -2.03 -23.20
C LEU A 32 56.19 -3.16 -24.23
N GLU A 33 57.28 -3.55 -24.90
CA GLU A 33 57.30 -4.74 -25.77
C GLU A 33 57.07 -6.04 -24.99
N GLN A 34 57.70 -6.21 -23.82
CA GLN A 34 57.51 -7.39 -22.99
C GLN A 34 56.10 -7.48 -22.40
N ILE A 35 55.49 -6.36 -22.01
CA ILE A 35 54.08 -6.31 -21.61
C ILE A 35 53.18 -6.67 -22.80
N LYS A 36 53.51 -6.22 -24.02
CA LYS A 36 52.81 -6.61 -25.25
C LYS A 36 52.92 -8.11 -25.56
N LYS A 37 54.05 -8.73 -25.19
CA LYS A 37 54.36 -10.16 -25.42
C LYS A 37 53.84 -11.09 -24.32
N ALA A 38 53.56 -10.57 -23.12
CA ALA A 38 53.10 -11.34 -21.96
C ALA A 38 51.57 -11.34 -21.78
N VAL A 39 50.83 -10.67 -22.66
CA VAL A 39 49.37 -10.83 -22.75
C VAL A 39 49.11 -12.14 -23.51
N PRO A 40 48.63 -13.22 -22.86
CA PRO A 40 48.37 -14.47 -23.56
C PRO A 40 47.37 -14.26 -24.70
N ASP A 41 47.50 -14.99 -25.81
CA ASP A 41 46.62 -14.88 -27.00
C ASP A 41 45.13 -14.93 -26.66
N THR A 42 44.77 -15.60 -25.56
CA THR A 42 43.42 -15.66 -25.00
C THR A 42 42.87 -14.29 -24.59
N SER A 43 43.71 -13.39 -24.08
CA SER A 43 43.36 -12.02 -23.70
C SER A 43 43.30 -11.08 -24.91
N GLN A 44 44.12 -11.31 -25.95
CA GLN A 44 44.01 -10.57 -27.21
C GLN A 44 42.70 -10.90 -27.93
N ARG A 45 42.32 -12.19 -28.00
CA ARG A 45 41.02 -12.61 -28.55
C ARG A 45 39.84 -12.03 -27.78
N LEU A 46 39.94 -11.95 -26.45
CA LEU A 46 38.94 -11.31 -25.61
C LEU A 46 38.87 -9.79 -25.84
N PHE A 47 40.01 -9.14 -26.02
CA PHE A 47 40.10 -7.71 -26.32
C PHE A 47 39.53 -7.41 -27.71
N ASP A 48 39.89 -8.19 -28.73
CA ASP A 48 39.38 -8.07 -30.09
C ASP A 48 37.87 -8.33 -30.12
N PHE A 49 37.38 -9.32 -29.37
CA PHE A 49 35.95 -9.57 -29.22
C PHE A 49 35.23 -8.40 -28.54
N LEU A 50 35.80 -7.85 -27.45
CA LEU A 50 35.23 -6.70 -26.75
C LEU A 50 35.23 -5.44 -27.62
N VAL A 51 36.29 -5.19 -28.39
CA VAL A 51 36.39 -4.04 -29.30
C VAL A 51 35.44 -4.21 -30.49
N ALA A 52 35.38 -5.40 -31.09
CA ALA A 52 34.48 -5.72 -32.19
C ALA A 52 33.00 -5.66 -31.77
N ASN A 53 32.70 -6.03 -30.52
CA ASN A 53 31.35 -6.00 -29.96
C ASN A 53 31.12 -4.81 -29.00
N LEU A 54 32.02 -3.82 -28.96
CA LEU A 54 31.95 -2.73 -27.98
C LEU A 54 30.70 -1.90 -28.17
N LYS A 55 30.34 -1.62 -29.44
CA LYS A 55 29.12 -0.88 -29.79
C LYS A 55 27.86 -1.60 -29.31
N PRO A 56 27.59 -2.88 -29.65
CA PRO A 56 26.41 -3.57 -29.14
C PRO A 56 26.42 -3.77 -27.62
N ILE A 57 27.59 -4.00 -27.00
CA ILE A 57 27.71 -4.09 -25.53
C ILE A 57 27.38 -2.74 -24.88
N ALA A 58 27.93 -1.63 -25.37
CA ALA A 58 27.66 -0.29 -24.86
C ALA A 58 26.19 0.12 -25.03
N ILE A 59 25.57 -0.27 -26.15
CA ILE A 59 24.12 -0.09 -26.38
C ILE A 59 23.31 -0.89 -25.35
N GLY A 60 23.64 -2.18 -25.16
CA GLY A 60 22.99 -3.03 -24.17
C GLY A 60 23.09 -2.49 -22.74
N CYS A 61 24.29 -2.11 -22.32
CA CYS A 61 24.51 -1.47 -21.02
C CYS A 61 23.75 -0.13 -20.90
N GLY A 62 23.74 0.69 -21.95
CA GLY A 62 23.00 1.96 -21.96
C GLY A 62 21.50 1.78 -21.79
N VAL A 63 20.90 0.77 -22.44
CA VAL A 63 19.48 0.42 -22.26
C VAL A 63 19.19 -0.01 -20.83
N ILE A 64 20.05 -0.84 -20.23
CA ILE A 64 19.87 -1.29 -18.84
C ILE A 64 19.96 -0.12 -17.87
N VAL A 65 20.96 0.76 -18.01
CA VAL A 65 21.12 1.95 -17.16
C VAL A 65 19.93 2.90 -17.31
N LEU A 66 19.42 3.10 -18.53
CA LEU A 66 18.26 3.94 -18.78
C LEU A 66 16.98 3.34 -18.19
N ALA A 67 16.79 2.01 -18.28
CA ALA A 67 15.69 1.31 -17.64
C ALA A 67 15.73 1.46 -16.10
N VAL A 68 16.90 1.33 -15.48
CA VAL A 68 17.09 1.56 -14.04
C VAL A 68 16.83 3.02 -13.67
N ALA A 69 17.32 3.98 -14.45
CA ALA A 69 17.09 5.41 -14.20
C ALA A 69 15.59 5.78 -14.30
N VAL A 70 14.88 5.25 -15.29
CA VAL A 70 13.42 5.40 -15.42
C VAL A 70 12.70 4.78 -14.23
N TYR A 71 13.07 3.54 -13.86
CA TYR A 71 12.45 2.85 -12.73
C TYR A 71 12.65 3.61 -11.41
N SER A 72 13.90 3.98 -11.09
CA SER A 72 14.24 4.73 -9.87
C SER A 72 13.65 6.14 -9.86
N GLY A 73 13.57 6.81 -11.02
CA GLY A 73 12.94 8.13 -11.14
C GLY A 73 11.43 8.09 -10.88
N VAL A 74 10.75 7.10 -11.45
CA VAL A 74 9.31 6.87 -11.22
C VAL A 74 9.07 6.48 -9.76
N ASP A 75 9.90 5.63 -9.18
CA ASP A 75 9.77 5.22 -7.78
C ASP A 75 9.93 6.40 -6.82
N HIS A 76 10.96 7.23 -6.99
CA HIS A 76 11.13 8.45 -6.19
C HIS A 76 9.99 9.47 -6.34
N TRP A 77 9.40 9.57 -7.53
CA TRP A 77 8.23 10.43 -7.73
C TRP A 77 6.98 9.86 -7.05
N ARG A 78 6.74 8.54 -7.18
CA ARG A 78 5.65 7.83 -6.50
C ARG A 78 5.75 7.91 -4.99
N GLN A 79 6.95 7.74 -4.43
CA GLN A 79 7.18 7.88 -2.98
C GLN A 79 6.85 9.29 -2.49
N ARG A 80 7.28 10.32 -3.23
CA ARG A 80 6.94 11.72 -2.88
C ARG A 80 5.46 12.02 -3.02
N GLN A 81 4.78 11.48 -4.04
CA GLN A 81 3.33 11.59 -4.16
C GLN A 81 2.60 10.86 -3.04
N ALA A 82 3.06 9.67 -2.64
CA ALA A 82 2.50 8.93 -1.53
C ALA A 82 2.63 9.69 -0.21
N ALA A 83 3.81 10.27 0.08
CA ALA A 83 4.01 11.11 1.26
C ALA A 83 3.08 12.32 1.28
N LYS A 84 3.00 13.07 0.18
CA LYS A 84 2.08 14.22 0.06
C LYS A 84 0.61 13.83 0.20
N ALA A 85 0.22 12.68 -0.34
CA ALA A 85 -1.13 12.16 -0.23
C ALA A 85 -1.44 11.73 1.21
N SER A 86 -0.49 11.11 1.92
CA SER A 86 -0.63 10.80 3.35
C SER A 86 -0.82 12.06 4.18
N ASP A 87 -0.04 13.12 3.93
CA ASP A 87 -0.20 14.41 4.62
C ASP A 87 -1.58 15.01 4.33
N ALA A 88 -2.01 15.04 3.07
CA ALA A 88 -3.32 15.54 2.68
C ALA A 88 -4.47 14.75 3.32
N LEU A 89 -4.36 13.42 3.39
CA LEU A 89 -5.30 12.58 4.13
C LEU A 89 -5.32 12.95 5.61
N GLY A 90 -4.14 13.12 6.22
CA GLY A 90 -4.01 13.56 7.62
C GLY A 90 -4.72 14.89 7.87
N VAL A 91 -4.55 15.88 6.99
CA VAL A 91 -5.26 17.17 7.05
C VAL A 91 -6.78 16.98 7.00
N ILE A 92 -7.29 16.15 6.07
CA ILE A 92 -8.74 15.86 6.01
C ILE A 92 -9.25 15.30 7.34
N LEU A 93 -8.53 14.34 7.94
CA LEU A 93 -8.96 13.68 9.18
C LEU A 93 -8.93 14.61 10.40
N ILE A 94 -8.03 15.59 10.41
CA ILE A 94 -7.88 16.56 11.51
C ILE A 94 -8.87 17.73 11.34
N GLU A 95 -8.93 18.33 10.16
CA GLU A 95 -9.66 19.58 9.94
C GLU A 95 -11.16 19.37 9.70
N GLN A 96 -11.55 18.27 9.04
CA GLN A 96 -12.96 17.99 8.77
C GLN A 96 -13.58 17.29 9.96
N THR A 97 -13.97 18.02 11.00
CA THR A 97 -14.56 17.44 12.23
C THR A 97 -16.02 17.03 12.07
N ASP A 98 -16.75 17.66 11.15
CA ASP A 98 -18.09 17.24 10.75
C ASP A 98 -18.04 15.94 9.92
N ALA A 99 -18.92 14.99 10.24
CA ALA A 99 -18.89 13.65 9.64
C ALA A 99 -19.28 13.66 8.16
N GLU A 100 -20.24 14.49 7.76
CA GLU A 100 -20.70 14.57 6.36
C GLU A 100 -19.64 15.29 5.49
N ALA A 101 -19.09 16.38 5.99
CA ALA A 101 -17.99 17.10 5.35
C ALA A 101 -16.75 16.19 5.19
N ARG A 102 -16.40 15.43 6.23
CA ARG A 102 -15.31 14.45 6.18
C ARG A 102 -15.56 13.36 5.14
N ALA A 103 -16.75 12.77 5.12
CA ALA A 103 -17.10 11.74 4.14
C ALA A 103 -16.98 12.28 2.71
N LYS A 104 -17.47 13.50 2.45
CA LYS A 104 -17.36 14.15 1.13
C LYS A 104 -15.91 14.44 0.74
N ALA A 105 -15.09 14.91 1.68
CA ALA A 105 -13.68 15.17 1.45
C ALA A 105 -12.90 13.88 1.12
N LEU A 106 -13.16 12.80 1.86
CA LEU A 106 -12.54 11.48 1.63
C LEU A 106 -12.96 10.89 0.28
N GLU A 107 -14.24 10.97 -0.09
CA GLU A 107 -14.73 10.54 -1.40
C GLU A 107 -14.07 11.32 -2.55
N THR A 108 -13.88 12.63 -2.37
CA THR A 108 -13.16 13.46 -3.34
C THR A 108 -11.70 13.05 -3.44
N PHE A 109 -11.03 12.88 -2.30
CA PHE A 109 -9.63 12.48 -2.23
C PHE A 109 -9.39 11.10 -2.86
N LEU A 110 -10.33 10.17 -2.73
CA LEU A 110 -10.22 8.81 -3.24
C LEU A 110 -10.02 8.74 -4.77
N LYS A 111 -10.51 9.73 -5.52
CA LYS A 111 -10.38 9.81 -6.99
C LYS A 111 -8.92 9.80 -7.43
N ASP A 112 -8.08 10.52 -6.69
CA ASP A 112 -6.66 10.71 -6.99
C ASP A 112 -5.73 10.00 -5.97
N ALA A 113 -6.31 9.31 -4.98
CA ALA A 113 -5.55 8.63 -3.95
C ALA A 113 -4.61 7.56 -4.54
N PRO A 114 -3.32 7.55 -4.16
CA PRO A 114 -2.39 6.48 -4.53
C PRO A 114 -2.94 5.11 -4.11
N GLY A 115 -2.70 4.09 -4.94
CA GLY A 115 -3.25 2.74 -4.73
C GLY A 115 -3.00 2.17 -3.32
N ALA A 116 -1.82 2.45 -2.74
CA ALA A 116 -1.47 2.01 -1.39
C ALA A 116 -2.31 2.66 -0.28
N LEU A 117 -2.83 3.88 -0.50
CA LEU A 117 -3.66 4.60 0.47
C LEU A 117 -5.15 4.32 0.31
N LYS A 118 -5.60 3.84 -0.86
CA LYS A 118 -7.03 3.61 -1.13
C LYS A 118 -7.72 2.77 -0.05
N PRO A 119 -7.16 1.66 0.47
CA PRO A 119 -7.81 0.91 1.55
C PRO A 119 -8.02 1.72 2.83
N THR A 120 -7.02 2.52 3.24
CA THR A 120 -7.15 3.40 4.40
C THR A 120 -8.21 4.47 4.18
N VAL A 121 -8.22 5.11 3.01
CA VAL A 121 -9.23 6.13 2.66
C VAL A 121 -10.63 5.52 2.67
N GLN A 122 -10.81 4.31 2.15
CA GLN A 122 -12.09 3.60 2.18
C GLN A 122 -12.55 3.28 3.60
N LEU A 123 -11.64 2.86 4.47
CA LEU A 123 -11.95 2.59 5.88
C LEU A 123 -12.44 3.87 6.59
N GLU A 124 -11.72 4.97 6.41
CA GLU A 124 -12.10 6.27 6.98
C GLU A 124 -13.41 6.80 6.38
N LEU A 125 -13.62 6.59 5.07
CA LEU A 125 -14.86 6.96 4.40
C LEU A 125 -16.04 6.17 4.96
N ALA A 126 -15.89 4.86 5.14
CA ALA A 126 -16.92 4.01 5.70
C ALA A 126 -17.28 4.44 7.14
N ALA A 127 -16.29 4.78 7.96
CA ALA A 127 -16.50 5.29 9.31
C ALA A 127 -17.21 6.65 9.32
N ALA A 128 -16.72 7.62 8.54
CA ALA A 128 -17.29 8.96 8.43
C ALA A 128 -18.73 8.91 7.88
N ALA A 129 -18.97 8.15 6.81
CA ALA A 129 -20.29 7.96 6.23
C ALA A 129 -21.26 7.31 7.22
N THR A 130 -20.81 6.32 8.01
CA THR A 130 -21.64 5.72 9.08
C THR A 130 -22.04 6.76 10.13
N LEU A 131 -21.11 7.60 10.58
CA LEU A 131 -21.38 8.68 11.55
C LEU A 131 -22.34 9.74 10.99
N ALA A 132 -22.19 10.06 9.69
CA ALA A 132 -23.07 10.95 8.95
C ALA A 132 -24.44 10.31 8.60
N LYS A 133 -24.67 9.06 9.02
CA LYS A 133 -25.87 8.27 8.67
C LYS A 133 -26.08 8.05 7.16
N GLN A 134 -25.01 8.19 6.37
CA GLN A 134 -24.97 7.91 4.93
C GLN A 134 -24.69 6.41 4.72
N TYR A 135 -25.62 5.56 5.15
CA TYR A 135 -25.38 4.12 5.27
C TYR A 135 -25.13 3.41 3.94
N ASP A 136 -25.76 3.83 2.84
CA ASP A 136 -25.47 3.27 1.51
C ASP A 136 -24.03 3.58 1.07
N LYS A 137 -23.55 4.80 1.33
CA LYS A 137 -22.15 5.17 1.06
C LYS A 137 -21.17 4.39 1.94
N ALA A 138 -21.53 4.17 3.21
CA ALA A 138 -20.73 3.33 4.07
C ALA A 138 -20.64 1.89 3.53
N ALA A 139 -21.75 1.32 3.05
CA ALA A 139 -21.79 0.00 2.43
C ALA A 139 -20.90 -0.09 1.18
N GLU A 140 -20.94 0.91 0.30
CA GLU A 140 -20.07 0.99 -0.88
C GLU A 140 -18.58 1.02 -0.49
N ALA A 141 -18.22 1.83 0.51
CA ALA A 141 -16.85 1.93 1.00
C ALA A 141 -16.36 0.62 1.64
N TRP A 142 -17.21 -0.09 2.38
CA TRP A 142 -16.89 -1.41 2.91
C TRP A 142 -16.75 -2.46 1.80
N THR A 143 -17.61 -2.44 0.78
CA THR A 143 -17.54 -3.35 -0.38
C THR A 143 -16.19 -3.24 -1.08
N ALA A 144 -15.64 -2.02 -1.21
CA ALA A 144 -14.32 -1.81 -1.81
C ALA A 144 -13.17 -2.49 -1.04
N LEU A 145 -13.37 -2.81 0.24
CA LEU A 145 -12.38 -3.48 1.10
C LEU A 145 -12.50 -5.02 1.08
N GLU A 146 -13.59 -5.58 0.58
CA GLU A 146 -13.80 -7.04 0.51
C GLU A 146 -12.82 -7.74 -0.45
N GLY A 147 -12.27 -6.98 -1.43
CA GLY A 147 -11.22 -7.43 -2.33
C GLY A 147 -9.80 -7.44 -1.74
N SER A 148 -9.61 -7.02 -0.49
CA SER A 148 -8.29 -6.93 0.15
C SER A 148 -7.55 -8.28 0.15
N SER A 149 -6.23 -8.30 0.07
CA SER A 149 -5.45 -9.54 0.24
C SER A 149 -5.42 -10.03 1.69
N SER A 150 -5.70 -9.15 2.66
CA SER A 150 -5.74 -9.49 4.08
C SER A 150 -7.07 -10.13 4.46
N ALA A 151 -7.03 -11.35 4.98
CA ALA A 151 -8.21 -12.07 5.46
C ALA A 151 -8.91 -11.34 6.62
N ASP A 152 -8.14 -10.70 7.50
CA ASP A 152 -8.65 -9.88 8.59
C ASP A 152 -9.41 -8.65 8.06
N MET A 153 -8.84 -7.97 7.06
CA MET A 153 -9.52 -6.83 6.43
C MET A 153 -10.81 -7.26 5.74
N LYS A 154 -10.84 -8.43 5.08
CA LYS A 154 -12.09 -8.98 4.52
C LYS A 154 -13.14 -9.23 5.59
N ALA A 155 -12.73 -9.74 6.75
CA ALA A 155 -13.65 -10.00 7.85
C ALA A 155 -14.25 -8.70 8.42
N VAL A 156 -13.39 -7.70 8.66
CA VAL A 156 -13.81 -6.37 9.09
C VAL A 156 -14.73 -5.73 8.05
N ALA A 157 -14.40 -5.83 6.77
CA ALA A 157 -15.21 -5.30 5.67
C ALA A 157 -16.59 -5.95 5.60
N ALA A 158 -16.68 -7.29 5.65
CA ALA A 158 -17.96 -8.00 5.61
C ALA A 158 -18.85 -7.63 6.82
N ILE A 159 -18.26 -7.54 8.03
CA ILE A 159 -18.98 -7.12 9.23
C ILE A 159 -19.45 -5.65 9.13
N GLY A 160 -18.58 -4.76 8.65
CA GLY A 160 -18.88 -3.34 8.45
C GLY A 160 -19.99 -3.12 7.42
N HIS A 161 -19.91 -3.82 6.28
CA HIS A 161 -20.90 -3.79 5.21
C HIS A 161 -22.26 -4.27 5.72
N ALA A 162 -22.31 -5.42 6.39
CA ALA A 162 -23.54 -5.93 6.98
C ALA A 162 -24.15 -4.95 8.00
N LYS A 163 -23.31 -4.28 8.80
CA LYS A 163 -23.79 -3.25 9.74
C LYS A 163 -24.38 -2.05 9.01
N ALA A 164 -23.77 -1.59 7.93
CA ALA A 164 -24.31 -0.50 7.11
C ALA A 164 -25.65 -0.89 6.45
N LEU A 165 -25.78 -2.13 5.98
CA LEU A 165 -27.04 -2.69 5.47
C LEU A 165 -28.11 -2.74 6.57
N LEU A 166 -27.77 -3.17 7.78
CA LEU A 166 -28.71 -3.17 8.91
C LEU A 166 -29.20 -1.76 9.27
N LEU A 167 -28.29 -0.79 9.33
CA LEU A 167 -28.62 0.60 9.65
C LEU A 167 -29.45 1.29 8.56
N SER A 168 -29.35 0.82 7.30
CA SER A 168 -30.21 1.25 6.19
C SER A 168 -31.53 0.46 6.07
N GLY A 169 -31.83 -0.43 7.02
CA GLY A 169 -33.06 -1.22 7.02
C GLY A 169 -33.04 -2.45 6.10
N LYS A 170 -31.89 -2.77 5.48
CA LYS A 170 -31.69 -3.89 4.55
C LYS A 170 -31.25 -5.16 5.29
N ALA A 171 -32.00 -5.54 6.33
CA ALA A 171 -31.61 -6.62 7.23
C ALA A 171 -31.43 -7.97 6.53
N LYS A 172 -32.28 -8.29 5.53
CA LYS A 172 -32.17 -9.55 4.79
C LYS A 172 -30.91 -9.60 3.91
N GLU A 173 -30.54 -8.49 3.28
CA GLU A 173 -29.29 -8.40 2.52
C GLU A 173 -28.07 -8.57 3.44
N ALA A 174 -28.10 -7.96 4.63
CA ALA A 174 -27.05 -8.13 5.64
C ALA A 174 -26.91 -9.59 6.09
N GLN A 175 -28.04 -10.27 6.33
CA GLN A 175 -28.06 -11.70 6.69
C GLN A 175 -27.41 -12.53 5.58
N THR A 176 -27.87 -12.39 4.33
CA THR A 176 -27.37 -13.16 3.19
C THR A 176 -25.87 -12.93 2.96
N LEU A 177 -25.40 -11.68 3.07
CA LEU A 177 -23.99 -11.37 2.94
C LEU A 177 -23.13 -12.12 3.98
N LEU A 178 -23.53 -12.07 5.25
CA LEU A 178 -22.77 -12.70 6.32
C LEU A 178 -22.83 -14.23 6.28
N GLU A 179 -23.97 -14.81 5.92
CA GLU A 179 -24.12 -16.26 5.73
C GLU A 179 -23.21 -16.76 4.60
N GLY A 180 -23.16 -16.03 3.48
CA GLY A 180 -22.25 -16.34 2.37
C GLY A 180 -20.77 -16.14 2.70
N TYR A 181 -20.47 -15.28 3.68
CA TYR A 181 -19.11 -15.05 4.17
C TYR A 181 -18.67 -16.04 5.26
N LYS A 182 -19.60 -16.59 6.05
CA LYS A 182 -19.31 -17.37 7.27
C LYS A 182 -18.24 -18.44 7.11
N ALA A 183 -18.31 -19.24 6.04
CA ALA A 183 -17.36 -20.33 5.77
C ALA A 183 -15.94 -19.85 5.39
N LYS A 184 -15.79 -18.57 5.01
CA LYS A 184 -14.53 -17.93 4.61
C LYS A 184 -13.91 -17.09 5.72
N ALA A 185 -14.66 -16.85 6.80
CA ALA A 185 -14.22 -16.03 7.91
C ALA A 185 -13.04 -16.71 8.64
N PRO A 186 -11.96 -15.99 8.98
CA PRO A 186 -10.92 -16.52 9.86
C PRO A 186 -11.52 -16.88 11.22
N GLU A 187 -10.97 -17.90 11.87
CA GLU A 187 -11.49 -18.42 13.16
C GLU A 187 -11.61 -17.32 14.23
N ALA A 188 -10.66 -16.37 14.26
CA ALA A 188 -10.69 -15.23 15.17
C ALA A 188 -11.94 -14.35 15.04
N TYR A 189 -12.59 -14.36 13.86
CA TYR A 189 -13.82 -13.60 13.59
C TYR A 189 -15.08 -14.47 13.58
N ALA A 190 -14.98 -15.79 13.72
CA ALA A 190 -16.12 -16.70 13.59
C ALA A 190 -17.27 -16.34 14.55
N ALA A 191 -16.96 -16.08 15.82
CA ALA A 191 -17.96 -15.66 16.81
C ALA A 191 -18.57 -14.28 16.49
N ALA A 192 -17.77 -13.34 15.98
CA ALA A 192 -18.26 -12.02 15.60
C ALA A 192 -19.19 -12.09 14.39
N VAL A 193 -18.82 -12.87 13.36
CA VAL A 193 -19.65 -13.11 12.17
C VAL A 193 -20.96 -13.82 12.56
N THR A 194 -20.90 -14.90 13.33
CA THR A 194 -22.11 -15.61 13.80
C THR A 194 -23.02 -14.69 14.63
N ARG A 195 -22.46 -13.81 15.46
CA ARG A 195 -23.24 -12.80 16.19
C ARG A 195 -23.95 -11.83 15.26
N GLN A 196 -23.27 -11.35 14.22
CA GLN A 196 -23.90 -10.45 13.26
C GLN A 196 -24.95 -11.14 12.40
N ILE A 197 -24.78 -12.44 12.07
CA ILE A 197 -25.83 -13.25 11.42
C ILE A 197 -27.07 -13.31 12.31
N ALA A 198 -26.90 -13.58 13.61
CA ALA A 198 -28.03 -13.66 14.54
C ALA A 198 -28.79 -12.32 14.61
N VAL A 199 -28.08 -11.20 14.73
CA VAL A 199 -28.67 -9.85 14.76
C VAL A 199 -29.36 -9.52 13.44
N ALA A 200 -28.75 -9.83 12.31
CA ALA A 200 -29.32 -9.55 10.99
C ALA A 200 -30.55 -10.39 10.70
N ALA A 201 -30.50 -11.69 11.00
CA ALA A 201 -31.63 -12.60 10.87
C ALA A 201 -32.81 -12.17 11.76
N GLU A 202 -32.54 -11.76 13.00
CA GLU A 202 -33.60 -11.26 13.88
C GLU A 202 -34.25 -9.98 13.33
N ALA A 203 -33.43 -9.03 12.86
CA ALA A 203 -33.94 -7.81 12.23
C ALA A 203 -34.68 -8.06 10.91
N ALA A 204 -34.33 -9.14 10.20
CA ALA A 204 -35.01 -9.59 8.98
C ALA A 204 -36.29 -10.40 9.26
N GLY A 205 -36.59 -10.70 10.53
CA GLY A 205 -37.73 -11.55 10.91
C GLY A 205 -37.51 -13.05 10.69
N ASP A 206 -36.27 -13.48 10.40
CA ASP A 206 -35.89 -14.88 10.21
C ASP A 206 -35.59 -15.55 11.56
N ALA A 207 -36.64 -15.81 12.32
CA ALA A 207 -36.55 -16.38 13.66
C ALA A 207 -35.79 -17.74 13.71
N PRO A 208 -35.97 -18.66 12.73
CA PRO A 208 -35.19 -19.90 12.68
C PRO A 208 -33.69 -19.66 12.53
N ALA A 209 -33.28 -18.82 11.57
CA ALA A 209 -31.85 -18.53 11.35
C ALA A 209 -31.24 -17.80 12.55
N ALA A 210 -31.96 -16.83 13.12
CA ALA A 210 -31.52 -16.10 14.31
C ALA A 210 -31.36 -17.03 15.53
N SER A 211 -32.32 -17.93 15.76
CA SER A 211 -32.27 -18.92 16.85
C SER A 211 -31.07 -19.86 16.69
N ALA A 212 -30.85 -20.38 15.47
CA ALA A 212 -29.72 -21.25 15.18
C ALA A 212 -28.37 -20.57 15.43
N ALA A 213 -28.21 -19.32 14.99
CA ALA A 213 -26.99 -18.56 15.20
C ALA A 213 -26.73 -18.25 16.69
N TYR A 214 -27.77 -17.89 17.46
CA TYR A 214 -27.62 -17.71 18.91
C TYR A 214 -27.31 -19.02 19.64
N ALA A 215 -27.91 -20.14 19.23
CA ALA A 215 -27.60 -21.45 19.80
C ALA A 215 -26.14 -21.86 19.56
N GLU A 216 -25.61 -21.59 18.36
CA GLU A 216 -24.18 -21.82 18.07
C GLU A 216 -23.28 -20.98 18.99
N LEU A 217 -23.61 -19.70 19.19
CA LEU A 217 -22.86 -18.83 20.10
C LEU A 217 -22.93 -19.31 21.54
N ALA A 218 -24.09 -19.75 22.01
CA ALA A 218 -24.27 -20.33 23.34
C ALA A 218 -23.39 -21.57 23.56
N GLY A 219 -23.25 -22.42 22.53
CA GLY A 219 -22.41 -23.62 22.59
C GLY A 219 -20.91 -23.32 22.74
N LYS A 220 -20.46 -22.13 22.30
CA LYS A 220 -19.06 -21.69 22.35
C LYS A 220 -18.78 -20.64 23.42
N ALA A 221 -19.81 -20.08 24.06
CA ALA A 221 -19.67 -18.98 25.02
C ALA A 221 -19.41 -19.48 26.44
N GLU A 222 -18.67 -18.67 27.20
CA GLU A 222 -18.43 -18.86 28.63
C GLU A 222 -18.96 -17.64 29.43
N GLY A 223 -19.13 -17.82 30.73
CA GLY A 223 -19.55 -16.76 31.65
C GLY A 223 -20.93 -16.17 31.31
N GLN A 224 -21.05 -14.85 31.44
CA GLN A 224 -22.34 -14.13 31.34
C GLN A 224 -22.94 -14.10 29.93
N LEU A 225 -22.15 -14.37 28.89
CA LEU A 225 -22.63 -14.37 27.51
C LEU A 225 -23.49 -15.60 27.18
N LYS A 226 -23.18 -16.76 27.78
CA LYS A 226 -23.88 -18.01 27.49
C LYS A 226 -25.37 -17.96 27.85
N PRO A 227 -25.80 -17.57 29.07
CA PRO A 227 -27.22 -17.46 29.40
C PRO A 227 -27.96 -16.46 28.53
N PHE A 228 -27.31 -15.37 28.12
CA PHE A 228 -27.90 -14.39 27.20
C PHE A 228 -28.20 -15.01 25.83
N TYR A 229 -27.25 -15.76 25.25
CA TYR A 229 -27.46 -16.42 23.96
C TYR A 229 -28.50 -17.55 24.04
N GLU A 230 -28.51 -18.34 25.11
CA GLU A 230 -29.54 -19.37 25.33
C GLU A 230 -30.94 -18.75 25.42
N PHE A 231 -31.08 -17.66 26.17
CA PHE A 231 -32.33 -16.91 26.27
C PHE A 231 -32.81 -16.42 24.90
N LYS A 232 -31.93 -15.75 24.13
CA LYS A 232 -32.26 -15.25 22.79
C LYS A 232 -32.66 -16.38 21.85
N ALA A 233 -31.91 -17.48 21.82
CA ALA A 233 -32.21 -18.64 20.99
C ALA A 233 -33.59 -19.23 21.31
N ASN A 234 -33.92 -19.39 22.59
CA ASN A 234 -35.21 -19.97 23.03
C ASN A 234 -36.40 -19.03 22.80
N GLN A 235 -36.22 -17.72 23.01
CA GLN A 235 -37.25 -16.72 22.73
C GLN A 235 -37.68 -16.70 21.25
N LEU A 236 -36.73 -16.95 20.34
CA LEU A 236 -37.02 -16.94 18.90
C LEU A 236 -37.71 -18.23 18.43
N LYS A 237 -37.44 -19.38 19.08
CA LYS A 237 -38.14 -20.64 18.78
C LYS A 237 -39.64 -20.56 19.08
N THR A 238 -40.05 -19.78 20.08
CA THR A 238 -41.46 -19.65 20.45
C THR A 238 -42.24 -18.67 19.57
N LYS A 239 -41.54 -17.91 18.72
CA LYS A 239 -42.12 -17.00 17.72
C LYS A 239 -42.17 -17.59 16.30
N SER A 240 -41.64 -18.80 16.12
CA SER A 240 -41.62 -19.55 14.85
C SER A 240 -42.87 -20.41 14.72
#